data_AF-A0A7W0RBY0-F1
#
_entry.id   AF-A0A7W0RBY0-F1
#
_cell.length_a   1.000
_cell.length_b   1.000
_cell.length_c   1.000
_cell.angle_alpha   90.00
_cell.angle_beta   90.00
_cell.angle_gamma   90.00
#
_symmetry.space_group_name_H-M   'P 1'
#
loop_
_entity.id
_entity.type
_entity.pdbx_description
1 polymer ?
#
loop_
_entity_poly.entity_id
_entity_poly.type
_entity_poly.pdbx_seq_one_letter_code
_entity_poly.pdbx_strand_id
1 'polypeptide(L)'
;MPRAHLAVVGALLLAGVLIAAFWLASSERRFAATNSVAPRAVTAGLGSGEELCLEDIWMPAGANAFRLWLATPGAPVSATLSLGRQTATREVRGSDLRPVDFALTPRSSGGPVRACVRGEGLALAGTSGPNYDGQTGVTIDGRPHGGRVAAWFLEPQETSLASTLAGAARRAALFKPGWVGPWSFPVLFALSMGLCALGMWALLRAPPRRALLIVGVATFGNAVVWSLLTPAFQG
;
A
#
# COMPACT_ATOMS: atom_id res chain seq x y z
N MET A 1 -40.75 6.05 16.05
CA MET A 1 -39.49 5.31 15.84
C MET A 1 -38.70 5.31 17.12
N PRO A 2 -38.34 4.14 17.66
CA PRO A 2 -37.78 4.04 19.01
C PRO A 2 -36.38 4.65 19.04
N ARG A 3 -36.11 5.46 20.07
CA ARG A 3 -34.83 6.16 20.34
C ARG A 3 -33.61 5.24 20.22
N ALA A 4 -33.79 3.93 20.43
CA ALA A 4 -32.79 2.89 20.22
C ALA A 4 -32.16 2.88 18.82
N HIS A 5 -32.94 3.05 17.74
CA HIS A 5 -32.35 3.04 16.38
C HIS A 5 -31.48 4.26 16.10
N LEU A 6 -31.87 5.43 16.61
CA LEU A 6 -31.05 6.64 16.49
C LEU A 6 -29.74 6.51 17.27
N ALA A 7 -29.78 5.89 18.46
CA ALA A 7 -28.59 5.59 19.23
C ALA A 7 -27.65 4.61 18.51
N VAL A 8 -28.18 3.55 17.90
CA VAL A 8 -27.39 2.58 17.12
C VAL A 8 -26.77 3.23 15.89
N VAL A 9 -27.54 3.99 15.11
CA VAL A 9 -27.02 4.71 13.92
C VAL A 9 -25.95 5.72 14.34
N GLY A 10 -26.18 6.48 15.41
CA GLY A 10 -25.20 7.42 15.95
C GLY A 10 -23.91 6.73 16.39
N ALA A 11 -24.02 5.58 17.08
CA ALA A 11 -22.87 4.80 17.52
C ALA A 11 -22.06 4.24 16.34
N LEU A 12 -22.73 3.73 15.30
CA LEU A 12 -22.07 3.22 14.09
C LEU A 12 -21.34 4.34 13.33
N LEU A 13 -21.97 5.52 13.19
CA LEU A 13 -21.33 6.67 12.56
C LEU A 13 -20.10 7.14 13.36
N LEU A 14 -20.22 7.22 14.69
CA LEU A 14 -19.11 7.58 15.56
C LEU A 14 -17.96 6.56 15.44
N ALA A 15 -18.26 5.26 15.47
CA ALA A 15 -17.27 4.20 15.29
C ALA A 15 -16.55 4.33 13.93
N GLY A 16 -17.31 4.59 12.85
CA GLY A 16 -16.72 4.84 11.52
C GLY A 16 -15.79 6.05 11.49
N VAL A 17 -16.19 7.16 12.12
CA VAL A 17 -15.35 8.37 12.25
C VAL A 17 -14.08 8.09 13.04
N LEU A 18 -14.19 7.35 14.16
CA LEU A 18 -13.03 7.00 14.98
C LEU A 18 -12.05 6.09 14.25
N ILE A 19 -12.56 5.08 13.52
CA ILE A 19 -11.74 4.20 12.68
C ILE A 19 -11.04 5.03 11.60
N ALA A 20 -11.78 5.89 10.89
CA ALA A 20 -11.20 6.75 9.85
C ALA A 20 -10.14 7.69 10.42
N ALA A 21 -10.40 8.33 11.57
CA ALA A 21 -9.46 9.21 12.24
C ALA A 21 -8.20 8.46 12.69
N PHE A 22 -8.36 7.25 13.23
CA PHE A 22 -7.25 6.39 13.62
C PHE A 22 -6.35 6.05 12.42
N TRP A 23 -6.94 5.62 11.30
CA TRP A 23 -6.20 5.35 10.07
C TRP A 23 -5.58 6.60 9.45
N LEU A 24 -6.24 7.75 9.53
CA LEU A 24 -5.69 9.01 9.02
C LEU A 24 -4.51 9.51 9.85
N ALA A 25 -4.53 9.23 11.16
CA ALA A 25 -3.50 9.58 12.11
C ALA A 25 -2.35 8.55 12.16
N SER A 26 -2.58 7.31 11.73
CA SER A 26 -1.52 6.30 11.71
C SER A 26 -0.41 6.73 10.75
N SER A 27 0.82 6.65 11.24
CA SER A 27 2.02 6.93 10.47
C SER A 27 2.61 5.61 9.99
N GLU A 28 2.89 5.54 8.70
CA GLU A 28 3.60 4.42 8.11
C GLU A 28 4.76 4.94 7.26
N ARG A 29 5.81 4.12 7.12
CA ARG A 29 6.88 4.43 6.17
C ARG A 29 6.38 4.20 4.76
N ARG A 30 6.61 5.19 3.91
CA ARG A 30 6.24 5.11 2.49
C ARG A 30 7.26 4.31 1.71
N PHE A 31 6.78 3.73 0.62
CA PHE A 31 7.63 3.18 -0.42
C PHE A 31 8.16 4.32 -1.30
N ALA A 32 9.49 4.44 -1.36
CA ALA A 32 10.18 5.30 -2.32
C ALA A 32 10.23 4.64 -3.71
N ALA A 33 10.36 3.31 -3.76
CA ALA A 33 10.32 2.53 -4.99
C ALA A 33 10.01 1.05 -4.71
N THR A 34 9.59 0.31 -5.74
CA THR A 34 9.37 -1.14 -5.72
C THR A 34 9.78 -1.73 -7.07
N ASN A 35 10.15 -3.01 -7.08
CA ASN A 35 10.32 -3.77 -8.31
C ASN A 35 9.00 -4.31 -8.88
N SER A 36 7.85 -3.87 -8.37
CA SER A 36 6.50 -4.29 -8.81
C SER A 36 6.22 -5.78 -8.67
N VAL A 37 6.95 -6.46 -7.76
CA VAL A 37 6.73 -7.87 -7.44
C VAL A 37 5.98 -7.96 -6.12
N ALA A 38 4.86 -8.69 -6.10
CA ALA A 38 4.10 -8.95 -4.89
C ALA A 38 4.68 -10.16 -4.11
N PRO A 39 4.68 -10.15 -2.77
CA PRO A 39 5.22 -11.23 -1.94
C PRO A 39 4.16 -12.32 -1.72
N ARG A 40 3.77 -13.03 -2.78
CA ARG A 40 2.61 -13.96 -2.75
C ARG A 40 2.95 -15.32 -2.15
N ALA A 41 4.16 -15.81 -2.37
CA ALA A 41 4.62 -17.10 -1.90
C ALA A 41 6.14 -17.08 -1.69
N VAL A 42 6.67 -18.08 -0.99
CA VAL A 42 8.11 -18.33 -0.96
C VAL A 42 8.56 -18.73 -2.36
N THR A 43 9.48 -17.97 -2.95
CA THR A 43 10.00 -18.20 -4.30
C THR A 43 11.46 -18.61 -4.33
N ALA A 44 12.21 -18.33 -3.26
CA ALA A 44 13.60 -18.72 -3.13
C ALA A 44 13.88 -19.15 -1.69
N GLY A 45 14.74 -20.14 -1.52
CA GLY A 45 15.33 -20.52 -0.24
C GLY A 45 16.85 -20.49 -0.39
N LEU A 46 17.54 -20.02 0.66
CA LEU A 46 19.00 -19.98 0.71
C LEU A 46 19.53 -21.14 1.57
N GLY A 47 20.38 -21.95 0.95
CA GLY A 47 21.21 -22.94 1.62
C GLY A 47 22.37 -22.32 2.41
N SER A 48 23.24 -23.18 2.93
CA SER A 48 24.42 -22.70 3.67
C SER A 48 25.41 -22.05 2.72
N GLY A 49 25.77 -20.80 3.02
CA GLY A 49 26.72 -20.01 2.22
C GLY A 49 26.14 -19.33 0.98
N GLU A 50 24.94 -19.69 0.55
CA GLU A 50 24.31 -19.14 -0.66
C GLU A 50 23.92 -17.66 -0.48
N GLU A 51 24.06 -16.91 -1.57
CA GLU A 51 23.67 -15.50 -1.66
C GLU A 51 22.69 -15.29 -2.80
N LEU A 52 21.55 -14.64 -2.50
CA LEU A 52 20.59 -14.20 -3.52
C LEU A 52 20.84 -12.75 -3.87
N CYS A 53 21.08 -12.46 -5.14
CA CYS A 53 21.28 -11.12 -5.65
C CYS A 53 20.14 -10.68 -6.56
N LEU A 54 19.66 -9.46 -6.30
CA LEU A 54 18.80 -8.68 -7.18
C LEU A 54 19.70 -7.79 -8.04
N GLU A 55 19.71 -8.03 -9.35
CA GLU A 55 20.48 -7.31 -10.34
C GLU A 55 19.70 -6.08 -10.85
N ASP A 56 20.44 -5.01 -11.18
CA ASP A 56 19.94 -3.79 -11.83
C ASP A 56 18.69 -3.14 -11.20
N ILE A 57 18.55 -3.22 -9.88
CA ILE A 57 17.44 -2.57 -9.19
C ILE A 57 17.69 -1.07 -9.06
N TRP A 58 16.68 -0.25 -9.37
CA TRP A 58 16.79 1.20 -9.25
C TRP A 58 16.58 1.66 -7.81
N MET A 59 17.64 2.16 -7.17
CA MET A 59 17.54 2.81 -5.86
C MET A 59 17.20 4.30 -6.02
N PRO A 60 16.06 4.78 -5.50
CA PRO A 60 15.73 6.20 -5.54
C PRO A 60 16.62 7.00 -4.57
N ALA A 61 16.82 8.28 -4.88
CA ALA A 61 17.50 9.21 -3.97
C ALA A 61 16.73 9.32 -2.64
N GLY A 62 17.46 9.49 -1.53
CA GLY A 62 16.88 9.70 -0.20
C GLY A 62 16.33 8.45 0.50
N ALA A 63 16.22 7.30 -0.17
CA ALA A 63 15.77 6.06 0.49
C ALA A 63 16.74 5.64 1.62
N ASN A 64 16.19 5.26 2.77
CA ASN A 64 16.96 4.92 3.97
C ASN A 64 16.72 3.51 4.49
N ALA A 65 15.89 2.72 3.81
CA ALA A 65 15.74 1.32 4.12
C ALA A 65 15.40 0.52 2.86
N PHE A 66 15.80 -0.74 2.90
CA PHE A 66 15.45 -1.76 1.92
C PHE A 66 14.65 -2.85 2.61
N ARG A 67 13.50 -3.19 2.04
CA ARG A 67 12.56 -4.16 2.61
C ARG A 67 12.49 -5.40 1.73
N LEU A 68 12.67 -6.54 2.37
CA LEU A 68 12.43 -7.87 1.82
C LEU A 68 11.41 -8.61 2.68
N TRP A 69 10.70 -9.56 2.08
CA TRP A 69 9.79 -10.43 2.83
C TRP A 69 10.49 -11.75 3.06
N LEU A 70 10.85 -11.99 4.33
CA LEU A 70 11.71 -13.09 4.74
C LEU A 70 10.98 -13.99 5.73
N ALA A 71 11.36 -15.26 5.74
CA ALA A 71 10.99 -16.23 6.77
C ALA A 71 12.19 -17.13 7.09
N THR A 72 12.17 -17.71 8.28
CA THR A 72 13.14 -18.69 8.76
C THR A 72 12.37 -19.92 9.26
N PRO A 73 12.34 -21.04 8.53
CA PRO A 73 11.56 -22.22 8.91
C PRO A 73 12.08 -22.93 10.18
N GLY A 74 13.10 -22.41 10.84
CA GLY A 74 13.67 -22.95 12.08
C GLY A 74 14.18 -21.86 13.02
N ALA A 75 15.44 -21.99 13.44
CA ALA A 75 16.08 -21.04 14.35
C ALA A 75 16.17 -19.63 13.74
N PRO A 76 16.28 -18.58 14.58
CA PRO A 76 16.60 -17.23 14.11
C PRO A 76 17.85 -17.22 13.23
N VAL A 77 17.78 -16.48 12.12
CA VAL A 77 18.89 -16.36 11.15
C VAL A 77 19.34 -14.91 11.07
N SER A 78 20.65 -14.69 11.09
CA SER A 78 21.24 -13.40 10.77
C SER A 78 21.27 -13.21 9.25
N ALA A 79 20.39 -12.36 8.73
CA ALA A 79 20.38 -11.96 7.33
C ALA A 79 21.30 -10.75 7.13
N THR A 80 22.23 -10.85 6.19
CA THR A 80 23.10 -9.74 5.79
C THR A 80 22.72 -9.29 4.38
N LEU A 81 22.33 -8.03 4.26
CA LEU A 81 22.12 -7.35 2.99
C LEU A 81 23.40 -6.60 2.60
N SER A 82 23.83 -6.79 1.36
CA SER A 82 24.82 -6.01 0.64
C SER A 82 24.11 -5.22 -0.46
N LEU A 83 24.23 -3.89 -0.47
CA LEU A 83 23.60 -3.01 -1.45
C LEU A 83 24.62 -2.01 -1.98
N GLY A 84 25.22 -2.33 -3.12
CA GLY A 84 26.39 -1.61 -3.63
C GLY A 84 27.56 -1.64 -2.64
N ARG A 85 27.85 -0.51 -1.98
CA ARG A 85 28.90 -0.39 -0.95
C ARG A 85 28.36 -0.43 0.48
N GLN A 86 27.05 -0.54 0.66
CA GLN A 86 26.41 -0.54 1.97
C GLN A 86 26.15 -1.97 2.40
N THR A 87 26.31 -2.25 3.69
CA THR A 87 25.96 -3.53 4.29
C THR A 87 25.09 -3.31 5.51
N ALA A 88 24.06 -4.12 5.67
CA ALA A 88 23.16 -4.05 6.82
C ALA A 88 22.79 -5.46 7.27
N THR A 89 22.76 -5.69 8.57
CA THR A 89 22.43 -6.98 9.15
C THR A 89 21.16 -6.89 9.99
N ARG A 90 20.30 -7.90 9.85
CA ARG A 90 19.07 -8.05 10.62
C ARG A 90 18.88 -9.50 11.03
N GLU A 91 18.45 -9.68 12.27
CA GLU A 91 17.98 -10.98 12.72
C GLU A 91 16.55 -11.20 12.21
N VAL A 92 16.33 -12.31 11.53
CA VAL A 92 15.03 -12.74 11.02
C VAL A 92 14.54 -13.86 11.92
N ARG A 93 13.28 -13.77 12.35
CA ARG A 93 12.65 -14.74 13.24
C ARG A 93 11.27 -15.12 12.73
N GLY A 94 10.95 -16.40 12.86
CA GLY A 94 9.63 -16.96 12.57
C GLY A 94 9.52 -17.60 11.19
N SER A 95 8.67 -18.62 11.12
CA SER A 95 8.37 -19.38 9.91
C SER A 95 7.48 -18.65 8.92
N ASP A 96 6.78 -17.61 9.37
CA ASP A 96 5.87 -16.83 8.53
C ASP A 96 6.64 -15.78 7.73
N LEU A 97 6.23 -15.57 6.48
CA LEU A 97 6.73 -14.48 5.66
C LEU A 97 6.38 -13.13 6.29
N ARG A 98 7.40 -12.33 6.63
CA ARG A 98 7.24 -11.00 7.23
C ARG A 98 8.16 -9.98 6.56
N PRO A 99 7.76 -8.71 6.50
CA PRO A 99 8.64 -7.65 6.01
C PRO A 99 9.81 -7.45 7.00
N VAL A 100 11.03 -7.40 6.47
CA VAL A 100 12.27 -7.14 7.20
C VAL A 100 12.95 -5.92 6.58
N ASP A 101 13.18 -4.90 7.42
CA ASP A 101 13.75 -3.63 7.02
C ASP A 101 15.25 -3.55 7.35
N PHE A 102 16.06 -3.49 6.30
CA PHE A 102 17.49 -3.24 6.38
C PHE A 102 17.73 -1.74 6.31
N ALA A 103 18.35 -1.16 7.34
CA ALA A 103 18.67 0.25 7.36
C ALA A 103 19.77 0.57 6.34
N LEU A 104 19.57 1.64 5.58
CA LEU A 104 20.50 2.15 4.57
C LEU A 104 20.88 3.60 4.91
N THR A 105 22.06 4.02 4.46
CA THR A 105 22.42 5.43 4.44
C THR A 105 21.82 6.09 3.19
N PRO A 106 21.02 7.16 3.34
CA PRO A 106 20.44 7.87 2.20
C PRO A 106 21.49 8.36 1.20
N ARG A 107 21.20 8.21 -0.09
CA ARG A 107 22.02 8.74 -1.19
C ARG A 107 21.44 10.05 -1.72
N SER A 108 22.31 10.97 -2.12
CA SER A 108 21.89 12.25 -2.74
C SER A 108 21.34 12.08 -4.16
N SER A 109 21.75 11.01 -4.86
CA SER A 109 21.27 10.66 -6.20
C SER A 109 20.78 9.22 -6.27
N GLY A 110 19.79 9.00 -7.14
CA GLY A 110 19.31 7.66 -7.46
C GLY A 110 20.15 6.99 -8.54
N GLY A 111 20.02 5.67 -8.68
CA GLY A 111 20.71 4.92 -9.71
C GLY A 111 20.55 3.40 -9.58
N PRO A 112 21.04 2.64 -10.58
CA PRO A 112 21.05 1.19 -10.51
C PRO A 112 21.99 0.71 -9.40
N VAL A 113 21.56 -0.31 -8.67
CA VAL A 113 22.35 -1.00 -7.65
C VAL A 113 22.11 -2.51 -7.73
N ARG A 114 23.08 -3.27 -7.25
CA ARG A 114 22.95 -4.69 -6.97
C ARG A 114 22.65 -4.87 -5.48
N ALA A 115 21.62 -5.65 -5.15
CA ALA A 115 21.25 -5.94 -3.77
C ALA A 115 21.30 -7.44 -3.51
N CYS A 116 22.29 -7.87 -2.73
CA CYS A 116 22.50 -9.26 -2.38
C CYS A 116 22.15 -9.51 -0.92
N VAL A 117 21.51 -10.64 -0.64
CA VAL A 117 21.16 -11.06 0.71
C VAL A 117 21.69 -12.47 0.97
N ARG A 118 22.31 -12.61 2.13
CA ARG A 118 22.91 -13.86 2.59
C ARG A 118 22.37 -14.25 3.96
N GLY A 119 22.14 -15.54 4.16
CA GLY A 119 21.77 -16.11 5.46
C GLY A 119 21.27 -17.53 5.30
N GLU A 120 21.81 -18.44 6.10
CA GLU A 120 21.51 -19.87 6.00
C GLU A 120 20.06 -20.16 6.41
N GLY A 121 19.31 -20.83 5.54
CA GLY A 121 17.90 -21.18 5.80
C GLY A 121 16.93 -20.02 5.62
N LEU A 122 17.33 -18.93 4.97
CA LEU A 122 16.40 -17.84 4.65
C LEU A 122 15.46 -18.24 3.51
N ALA A 123 14.16 -18.06 3.71
CA ALA A 123 13.15 -18.13 2.68
C ALA A 123 12.72 -16.71 2.27
N LEU A 124 12.63 -16.44 0.97
CA LEU A 124 12.30 -15.13 0.41
C LEU A 124 10.98 -15.20 -0.36
N ALA A 125 10.13 -14.21 -0.14
CA ALA A 125 8.85 -14.11 -0.82
C ALA A 125 8.94 -13.39 -2.17
N GLY A 126 8.03 -13.77 -3.06
CA GLY A 126 7.92 -13.20 -4.38
C GLY A 126 6.78 -13.77 -5.19
N THR A 127 6.93 -13.75 -6.51
CA THR A 127 6.02 -14.42 -7.44
C THR A 127 6.76 -15.47 -8.27
N SER A 128 6.17 -16.66 -8.34
CA SER A 128 6.58 -17.69 -9.31
C SER A 128 5.90 -17.40 -10.66
N GLY A 129 6.60 -17.70 -11.74
CA GLY A 129 6.08 -17.54 -13.10
C GLY A 129 7.18 -17.20 -14.10
N PRO A 130 6.99 -17.53 -15.39
CA PRO A 130 7.95 -17.17 -16.42
C PRO A 130 8.08 -15.65 -16.50
N ASN A 131 9.31 -15.15 -16.45
CA ASN A 131 9.64 -13.77 -16.78
C ASN A 131 9.39 -13.58 -18.28
N TYR A 132 8.19 -13.10 -18.64
CA TYR A 132 7.84 -12.80 -20.03
C TYR A 132 8.70 -11.67 -20.64
N ASP A 133 9.41 -10.90 -19.80
CA ASP A 133 10.32 -9.83 -20.20
C ASP A 133 11.79 -10.29 -20.36
N GLY A 134 12.12 -11.56 -20.06
CA GLY A 134 13.48 -12.08 -20.19
C GLY A 134 14.51 -11.47 -19.22
N GLN A 135 14.10 -10.59 -18.30
CA GLN A 135 14.98 -9.96 -17.32
C GLN A 135 15.03 -10.80 -16.05
N THR A 136 15.91 -11.80 -16.02
CA THR A 136 16.26 -12.51 -14.77
C THR A 136 17.13 -11.62 -13.89
N GLY A 137 16.50 -10.63 -13.25
CA GLY A 137 17.17 -9.77 -12.27
C GLY A 137 17.40 -10.46 -10.94
N VAL A 138 17.26 -11.79 -10.83
CA VAL A 138 17.50 -12.54 -9.59
C VAL A 138 18.48 -13.67 -9.87
N THR A 139 19.57 -13.72 -9.10
CA THR A 139 20.53 -14.81 -9.14
C THR A 139 20.75 -15.40 -7.76
N ILE A 140 21.09 -16.69 -7.68
CA ILE A 140 21.59 -17.35 -6.48
C ILE A 140 23.00 -17.84 -6.81
N ASP A 141 24.00 -17.33 -6.10
CA ASP A 141 25.43 -17.58 -6.38
C ASP A 141 25.79 -17.34 -7.86
N GLY A 142 25.23 -16.28 -8.43
CA GLY A 142 25.43 -15.89 -9.84
C GLY A 142 24.67 -16.74 -10.86
N ARG A 143 23.94 -17.78 -10.45
CA ARG A 143 23.09 -18.58 -11.34
C ARG A 143 21.70 -17.96 -11.44
N PRO A 144 21.13 -17.81 -12.66
CA PRO A 144 19.78 -17.29 -12.81
C PRO A 144 18.74 -18.08 -12.01
N HIS A 145 17.90 -17.36 -11.26
CA HIS A 145 16.78 -17.94 -10.53
C HIS A 145 15.47 -17.72 -11.28
N GLY A 146 14.62 -18.75 -11.38
CA GLY A 146 13.37 -18.70 -12.15
C GLY A 146 12.24 -17.89 -11.52
N GLY A 147 12.38 -17.49 -10.25
CA GLY A 147 11.40 -16.66 -9.54
C GLY A 147 11.82 -15.19 -9.45
N ARG A 148 10.86 -14.31 -9.15
CA ARG A 148 11.13 -12.91 -8.79
C ARG A 148 10.97 -12.74 -7.30
N VAL A 149 11.90 -12.06 -6.63
CA VAL A 149 11.80 -11.74 -5.20
C VAL A 149 11.24 -10.33 -5.03
N ALA A 150 10.34 -10.16 -4.07
CA ALA A 150 9.70 -8.88 -3.81
C ALA A 150 10.64 -7.93 -3.04
N ALA A 151 10.85 -6.73 -3.57
CA ALA A 151 11.78 -5.76 -3.02
C ALA A 151 11.23 -4.32 -3.05
N TRP A 152 11.49 -3.58 -1.98
CA TRP A 152 11.03 -2.21 -1.81
C TRP A 152 12.10 -1.33 -1.17
N PHE A 153 12.17 -0.08 -1.60
CA PHE A 153 12.90 0.98 -0.93
C PHE A 153 11.92 1.83 -0.12
N LEU A 154 12.30 2.21 1.10
CA LEU A 154 11.47 3.01 1.99
C LEU A 154 12.00 4.44 2.12
N GLU A 155 11.07 5.38 2.29
CA GLU A 155 11.36 6.76 2.64
C GLU A 155 11.76 6.89 4.12
N PRO A 156 12.59 7.90 4.47
CA PRO A 156 13.11 8.07 5.82
C PRO A 156 12.08 8.51 6.84
N GLN A 157 11.06 9.25 6.41
CA GLN A 157 10.07 9.81 7.29
C GLN A 157 8.80 8.97 7.23
N GLU A 158 8.29 8.62 8.41
CA GLU A 158 6.92 8.17 8.52
C GLU A 158 5.99 9.35 8.23
N THR A 159 4.97 9.10 7.44
CA THR A 159 4.04 10.14 7.02
C THR A 159 2.64 9.63 7.21
N SER A 160 1.81 10.43 7.88
CA SER A 160 0.40 10.10 8.07
C SER A 160 -0.34 10.18 6.75
N LEU A 161 -1.39 9.36 6.60
CA LEU A 161 -2.25 9.43 5.41
C LEU A 161 -2.82 10.85 5.25
N ALA A 162 -3.20 11.49 6.36
CA ALA A 162 -3.70 12.87 6.39
C ALA A 162 -2.76 13.88 5.70
N SER A 163 -1.45 13.81 5.99
CA SER A 163 -0.46 14.72 5.40
C SER A 163 -0.38 14.64 3.86
N THR A 164 -0.89 13.56 3.29
CA THR A 164 -0.71 13.24 1.86
C THR A 164 -1.99 13.24 1.07
N LEU A 165 -3.13 13.39 1.74
CA LEU A 165 -4.43 13.58 1.11
C LEU A 165 -4.39 14.74 0.11
N ALA A 166 -3.76 15.87 0.45
CA ALA A 166 -3.64 17.02 -0.44
C ALA A 166 -2.85 16.68 -1.72
N GLY A 167 -1.73 15.96 -1.58
CA GLY A 167 -0.92 15.50 -2.71
C GLY A 167 -1.67 14.48 -3.58
N ALA A 168 -2.36 13.52 -2.95
CA ALA A 168 -3.19 12.53 -3.64
C ALA A 168 -4.34 13.20 -4.40
N ALA A 169 -5.07 14.12 -3.76
CA ALA A 169 -6.14 14.88 -4.39
C ALA A 169 -5.65 15.72 -5.57
N ARG A 170 -4.46 16.33 -5.45
CA ARG A 170 -3.82 17.05 -6.57
C ARG A 170 -3.49 16.14 -7.74
N ARG A 171 -2.93 14.94 -7.50
CA ARG A 171 -2.65 13.98 -8.57
C ARG A 171 -3.94 13.43 -9.18
N ALA A 172 -4.95 13.13 -8.37
CA ALA A 172 -6.24 12.65 -8.85
C ALA A 172 -6.97 13.70 -9.71
N ALA A 173 -6.86 14.99 -9.37
CA ALA A 173 -7.42 16.08 -10.15
C ALA A 173 -6.84 16.18 -11.58
N LEU A 174 -5.61 15.72 -11.82
CA LEU A 174 -5.00 15.73 -13.16
C LEU A 174 -5.75 14.86 -14.17
N PHE A 175 -6.54 13.90 -13.69
CA PHE A 175 -7.31 12.97 -14.52
C PHE A 175 -8.79 13.35 -14.62
N LYS A 176 -9.15 14.56 -14.23
CA LYS A 176 -10.52 15.04 -14.19
C LYS A 176 -10.69 16.29 -15.06
N PRO A 177 -11.93 16.63 -15.46
CA PRO A 177 -12.20 17.89 -16.15
C PRO A 177 -11.64 19.08 -15.37
N GLY A 178 -11.17 20.13 -16.05
CA GLY A 178 -10.43 21.22 -15.42
C GLY A 178 -11.15 22.00 -14.30
N TRP A 179 -12.46 21.80 -14.12
CA TRP A 179 -13.24 22.35 -13.00
C TRP A 179 -13.15 21.51 -11.71
N VAL A 180 -12.67 20.27 -11.78
CA VAL A 180 -12.49 19.35 -10.63
C VAL A 180 -11.07 19.49 -10.10
N GLY A 181 -10.92 20.20 -8.97
CA GLY A 181 -9.63 20.44 -8.32
C GLY A 181 -9.43 19.61 -7.03
N PRO A 182 -8.28 19.74 -6.34
CA PRO A 182 -8.06 19.11 -5.05
C PRO A 182 -9.15 19.44 -4.02
N TRP A 183 -9.72 20.65 -4.11
CA TRP A 183 -10.79 21.15 -3.24
C TRP A 183 -12.12 20.45 -3.47
N SER A 184 -12.38 19.89 -4.65
CA SER A 184 -13.68 19.26 -4.94
C SER A 184 -13.83 17.91 -4.24
N PHE A 185 -12.74 17.21 -3.93
CA PHE A 185 -12.78 15.92 -3.22
C PHE A 185 -13.49 15.99 -1.86
N PRO A 186 -13.11 16.88 -0.91
CA PRO A 186 -13.84 16.99 0.35
C PRO A 186 -15.30 17.46 0.15
N VAL A 187 -15.57 18.34 -0.83
CA VAL A 187 -16.94 18.80 -1.12
C VAL A 187 -17.81 17.67 -1.65
N LEU A 188 -17.30 16.89 -2.60
CA LEU A 188 -17.97 15.71 -3.16
C LEU A 188 -18.17 14.64 -2.09
N PHE A 189 -17.18 14.40 -1.24
CA PHE A 189 -17.33 13.46 -0.12
C PHE A 189 -18.43 13.92 0.86
N ALA A 190 -18.43 15.19 1.26
CA ALA A 190 -19.49 15.75 2.11
C ALA A 190 -20.87 15.68 1.45
N LEU A 191 -20.95 15.91 0.13
CA LEU A 191 -22.18 15.77 -0.64
C LEU A 191 -22.68 14.32 -0.65
N SER A 192 -21.81 13.35 -0.89
CA SER A 192 -22.16 11.91 -0.82
C SER A 192 -22.72 11.54 0.54
N MET A 193 -22.07 11.98 1.63
CA MET A 193 -22.54 11.75 3.00
C MET A 193 -23.88 12.43 3.26
N GLY A 194 -24.07 13.66 2.79
CA GLY A 194 -25.32 14.40 2.88
C GLY A 194 -26.47 13.70 2.14
N LEU A 195 -26.22 13.14 0.95
CA LEU A 195 -27.21 12.36 0.19
C LEU A 195 -27.58 11.06 0.92
N CYS A 196 -26.61 10.35 1.50
CA CYS A 196 -26.88 9.19 2.35
C CYS A 196 -27.75 9.54 3.55
N ALA A 197 -27.41 10.63 4.25
CA ALA A 197 -28.19 11.11 5.40
C ALA A 197 -29.60 11.52 5.00
N LEU A 198 -29.78 12.18 3.85
CA LEU A 198 -31.08 12.56 3.31
C LEU A 198 -31.93 11.34 2.95
N GLY A 199 -31.35 10.34 2.30
CA GLY A 199 -32.04 9.08 1.98
C GLY A 199 -32.50 8.36 3.25
N MET A 200 -31.61 8.24 4.25
CA MET A 200 -31.94 7.67 5.55
C MET A 200 -33.04 8.46 6.26
N TRP A 201 -32.95 9.78 6.29
CA TRP A 201 -33.96 10.65 6.87
C TRP A 201 -35.32 10.47 6.20
N ALA A 202 -35.35 10.38 4.86
CA ALA A 202 -36.57 10.20 4.09
C ALA A 202 -37.23 8.85 4.39
N LEU A 203 -36.45 7.76 4.49
CA LEU A 203 -36.95 6.45 4.92
C LEU A 203 -37.54 6.49 6.33
N LEU A 204 -36.97 7.32 7.22
CA LEU A 204 -37.41 7.41 8.61
C LEU A 204 -38.61 8.36 8.82
N ARG A 205 -38.80 9.37 7.96
CA ARG A 205 -39.71 10.50 8.25
C ARG A 205 -40.72 10.82 7.16
N ALA A 206 -40.46 10.44 5.91
CA ALA A 206 -41.31 10.82 4.79
C ALA A 206 -42.39 9.75 4.49
N PRO A 207 -43.55 10.14 3.93
CA PRO A 207 -44.53 9.17 3.46
C PRO A 207 -43.97 8.31 2.31
N PRO A 208 -44.41 7.05 2.14
CA PRO A 208 -43.71 6.06 1.30
C PRO A 208 -43.40 6.52 -0.12
N ARG A 209 -44.37 7.17 -0.80
CA ARG A 209 -44.18 7.68 -2.17
C ARG A 209 -43.10 8.77 -2.25
N ARG A 210 -43.06 9.68 -1.27
CA ARG A 210 -42.02 10.74 -1.21
C ARG A 210 -40.68 10.17 -0.78
N ALA A 211 -40.67 9.20 0.15
CA ALA A 211 -39.46 8.51 0.57
C ALA A 211 -38.78 7.80 -0.61
N LEU A 212 -39.55 7.05 -1.42
CA LEU A 212 -39.04 6.39 -2.63
C LEU A 212 -38.40 7.39 -3.62
N LEU A 213 -39.07 8.51 -3.86
CA LEU A 213 -38.55 9.55 -4.75
C LEU A 213 -37.25 10.18 -4.21
N ILE A 214 -37.22 10.55 -2.92
CA ILE A 214 -36.03 11.15 -2.30
C ILE A 214 -34.86 10.16 -2.28
N VAL A 215 -35.11 8.89 -1.95
CA VAL A 215 -34.08 7.85 -1.99
C VAL A 215 -33.57 7.65 -3.41
N GLY A 216 -34.46 7.58 -4.41
CA GLY A 216 -34.05 7.46 -5.82
C GLY A 216 -33.14 8.61 -6.27
N VAL A 217 -33.52 9.86 -5.94
CA VAL A 217 -32.69 11.05 -6.21
C VAL A 217 -31.37 11.00 -5.47
N ALA A 218 -31.38 10.64 -4.18
CA ALA A 218 -30.18 10.54 -3.37
C ALA A 218 -29.21 9.48 -3.89
N THR A 219 -29.71 8.30 -4.26
CA THR A 219 -28.92 7.21 -4.85
C THR A 219 -28.33 7.62 -6.19
N PHE A 220 -29.12 8.22 -7.08
CA PHE A 220 -28.62 8.70 -8.37
C PHE A 220 -27.54 9.78 -8.19
N GLY A 221 -27.80 10.77 -7.33
CA GLY A 221 -26.81 11.79 -7.01
C GLY A 221 -25.52 11.21 -6.44
N ASN A 222 -25.62 10.20 -5.57
CA ASN A 222 -24.46 9.54 -5.00
C ASN A 222 -23.66 8.78 -6.07
N ALA A 223 -24.33 8.10 -7.01
CA ALA A 223 -23.68 7.46 -8.15
C ALA A 223 -22.91 8.47 -9.02
N VAL A 224 -23.49 9.63 -9.30
CA VAL A 224 -22.81 10.73 -10.01
C VAL A 224 -21.59 11.21 -9.23
N VAL A 225 -21.71 11.43 -7.92
CA VAL A 225 -20.60 11.85 -7.07
C VAL A 225 -19.47 10.82 -7.06
N TRP A 226 -19.78 9.53 -6.95
CA TRP A 226 -18.78 8.47 -7.01
C TRP A 226 -18.07 8.40 -8.37
N SER A 227 -18.77 8.62 -9.48
CA SER A 227 -18.14 8.69 -10.81
C SER A 227 -17.11 9.84 -10.92
N LEU A 228 -17.32 10.92 -10.17
CA LEU A 228 -16.38 12.03 -10.09
C LEU A 228 -15.23 11.75 -9.14
N LEU A 229 -15.44 10.99 -8.06
CA LEU A 229 -14.41 10.63 -7.08
C LEU A 229 -13.49 9.50 -7.57
N THR A 230 -13.99 8.49 -8.29
CA THR A 230 -13.18 7.36 -8.73
C THR A 230 -12.37 7.71 -9.98
N PRO A 231 -11.04 7.47 -10.00
CA PRO A 231 -10.27 7.64 -11.23
C PRO A 231 -10.71 6.59 -12.28
N ALA A 232 -10.62 6.94 -13.56
CA ALA A 232 -11.06 6.07 -14.67
C ALA A 232 -10.23 4.79 -14.85
N PHE A 233 -9.12 4.63 -14.13
CA PHE A 233 -8.14 3.55 -14.32
C PHE A 233 -8.51 2.22 -13.64
N GLN A 234 -9.79 1.85 -13.61
CA GLN A 234 -10.24 0.50 -13.28
C GLN A 234 -10.62 -0.29 -14.54
N GLY A 235 -9.75 -0.26 -15.55
CA GLY A 235 -9.86 -1.02 -16.79
C GLY A 235 -8.52 -1.65 -17.15
#